data_AF-A0A2L2M0B3-F1
#
_entry.id   AF-A0A2L2M0B3-F1
#
_cell.length_a   1.000
_cell.length_b   1.000
_cell.length_c   1.000
_cell.angle_alpha   90.00
_cell.angle_beta   90.00
_cell.angle_gamma   90.00
#
_symmetry.space_group_name_H-M   'P 1'
#
loop_
_entity.id
_entity.type
_entity.pdbx_description
1 polymer ?
#
loop_
_entity_poly.entity_id
_entity_poly.type
_entity_poly.pdbx_seq_one_letter_code
_entity_poly.pdbx_strand_id
1 'polypeptide(L)'
;MRKPSRQHTSSKFTPHYRIAIGVIGSAILAVFIYFGILRQPPAAAQDYPIQGFDVSHHQGEIQWHKISPQKYAFVYLKATEGGDFKDRKFQHNWLKARERGFLVGAYHFYRLCRDGTIQAENFIATVPKKTDSLPPVIDLEYDSNCINTYSKEQLLHQIQIMHDALYQHYEKQPIFYVSKAFYNMVLTESFKQTPLWVREYQGKPQLAGQPKWLFWQHTNQGQIKGIHSPVDLNVFYGNSKQWQRFLTDNAIQPARLELSQKK
;
A
#
# COMPACT_ATOMS: atom_id res chain seq x y z
N MET A 1 -18.66 -58.60 -71.13
CA MET A 1 -17.68 -57.69 -70.50
C MET A 1 -18.40 -56.72 -69.58
N ARG A 2 -18.27 -56.87 -68.25
CA ARG A 2 -18.89 -56.01 -67.22
C ARG A 2 -17.92 -54.86 -66.88
N LYS A 3 -18.38 -53.61 -66.89
CA LYS A 3 -17.64 -52.45 -66.33
C LYS A 3 -17.70 -52.48 -64.79
N PRO A 4 -16.63 -52.13 -64.06
CA PRO A 4 -16.69 -52.03 -62.61
C PRO A 4 -17.29 -50.69 -62.17
N SER A 5 -18.03 -50.71 -61.06
CA SER A 5 -18.61 -49.53 -60.41
C SER A 5 -17.54 -48.71 -59.69
N ARG A 6 -17.61 -47.39 -59.83
CA ARG A 6 -16.84 -46.45 -59.00
C ARG A 6 -17.47 -46.38 -57.61
N GLN A 7 -16.74 -46.78 -56.58
CA GLN A 7 -17.07 -46.45 -55.20
C GLN A 7 -16.64 -45.01 -54.91
N HIS A 8 -17.61 -44.17 -54.52
CA HIS A 8 -17.37 -42.85 -53.95
C HIS A 8 -17.03 -43.02 -52.46
N THR A 9 -15.79 -42.76 -52.07
CA THR A 9 -15.41 -42.61 -50.65
C THR A 9 -15.73 -41.19 -50.20
N SER A 10 -16.80 -41.01 -49.42
CA SER A 10 -17.02 -39.76 -48.70
C SER A 10 -16.10 -39.73 -47.47
N SER A 11 -15.18 -38.77 -47.45
CA SER A 11 -14.40 -38.44 -46.25
C SER A 11 -15.37 -37.92 -45.18
N LYS A 12 -15.71 -38.79 -44.22
CA LYS A 12 -16.45 -38.41 -43.02
C LYS A 12 -15.48 -37.68 -42.09
N PHE A 13 -15.42 -36.36 -42.19
CA PHE A 13 -14.86 -35.54 -41.12
C PHE A 13 -15.66 -35.81 -39.84
N THR A 14 -15.03 -36.50 -38.89
CA THR A 14 -15.64 -36.95 -37.64
C THR A 14 -16.08 -35.77 -36.76
N PRO A 15 -17.28 -35.81 -36.13
CA PRO A 15 -17.87 -34.68 -35.41
C PRO A 15 -17.05 -34.19 -34.20
N HIS A 16 -16.14 -35.00 -33.67
CA HIS A 16 -15.36 -34.72 -32.47
C HIS A 16 -14.40 -33.52 -32.62
N TYR A 17 -13.95 -33.22 -33.83
CA TYR A 17 -13.00 -32.12 -34.07
C TYR A 17 -13.64 -30.72 -33.96
N ARG A 18 -14.95 -30.60 -34.26
CA ARG A 18 -15.69 -29.33 -34.15
C ARG A 18 -15.99 -28.95 -32.70
N ILE A 19 -16.23 -29.94 -31.85
CA ILE A 19 -16.47 -29.74 -30.42
C ILE A 19 -15.16 -29.30 -29.73
N ALA A 20 -14.03 -29.93 -30.05
CA ALA A 20 -12.73 -29.60 -29.47
C ALA A 20 -12.29 -28.15 -29.79
N ILE A 21 -12.46 -27.69 -31.04
CA ILE A 21 -12.12 -26.31 -31.43
C ILE A 21 -13.02 -25.27 -30.74
N GLY A 22 -14.32 -25.57 -30.58
CA GLY A 22 -15.27 -24.70 -29.88
C GLY A 22 -14.96 -24.54 -28.38
N VAL A 23 -14.50 -25.61 -27.71
CA VAL A 23 -14.11 -25.57 -26.29
C VAL A 23 -12.80 -24.81 -26.08
N ILE A 24 -11.81 -24.98 -26.97
CA ILE A 24 -10.54 -24.24 -26.87
C ILE A 24 -10.75 -22.75 -27.14
N GLY A 25 -11.56 -22.38 -28.14
CA GLY A 25 -11.87 -20.98 -28.45
C GLY A 25 -12.62 -20.26 -27.31
N SER A 26 -13.56 -20.95 -26.65
CA SER A 26 -14.29 -20.40 -25.51
C SER A 26 -13.44 -20.30 -24.23
N ALA A 27 -12.51 -21.23 -23.99
CA ALA A 27 -11.53 -21.13 -22.91
C ALA A 27 -10.55 -19.95 -23.12
N ILE A 28 -10.06 -19.76 -24.35
CA ILE A 28 -9.20 -18.61 -24.70
C ILE A 28 -9.96 -17.30 -24.53
N LEU A 29 -11.21 -17.21 -24.99
CA LEU A 29 -12.05 -16.03 -24.81
C LEU A 29 -12.34 -15.74 -23.33
N ALA A 30 -12.60 -16.78 -22.51
CA ALA A 30 -12.78 -16.64 -21.07
C ALA A 30 -11.50 -16.16 -20.37
N VAL A 31 -10.32 -16.62 -20.81
CA VAL A 31 -9.01 -16.12 -20.35
C VAL A 31 -8.82 -14.66 -20.78
N PHE A 32 -9.12 -14.28 -22.02
CA PHE A 32 -9.03 -12.87 -22.46
C PHE A 32 -10.03 -11.96 -21.73
N ILE A 33 -11.24 -12.43 -21.42
CA ILE A 33 -12.21 -11.70 -20.58
C ILE A 33 -11.71 -11.62 -19.14
N TYR A 34 -11.17 -12.71 -18.59
CA TYR A 34 -10.61 -12.74 -17.23
C TYR A 34 -9.39 -11.81 -17.09
N PHE A 35 -8.49 -11.76 -18.06
CA PHE A 35 -7.33 -10.87 -18.06
C PHE A 35 -7.64 -9.44 -18.54
N GLY A 36 -8.66 -9.23 -19.37
CA GLY A 36 -8.98 -7.94 -20.01
C GLY A 36 -10.13 -7.15 -19.35
N ILE A 37 -11.07 -7.80 -18.66
CA ILE A 37 -12.24 -7.15 -18.02
C ILE A 37 -12.11 -7.12 -16.49
N LEU A 38 -11.49 -8.14 -15.87
CA LEU A 38 -11.37 -8.23 -14.39
C LEU A 38 -10.06 -7.67 -13.82
N ARG A 39 -9.08 -7.31 -14.66
CA ARG A 39 -7.88 -6.57 -14.27
C ARG A 39 -7.92 -5.18 -14.90
N GLN A 40 -8.54 -4.22 -14.21
CA GLN A 40 -8.31 -2.81 -14.50
C GLN A 40 -6.84 -2.49 -14.13
N PRO A 41 -5.99 -2.07 -15.07
CA PRO A 41 -4.56 -1.90 -14.81
C PRO A 41 -4.27 -0.59 -14.04
N PRO A 42 -3.05 -0.47 -13.46
CA PRO A 42 -2.56 0.62 -12.59
C PRO A 42 -2.55 2.05 -13.17
N ALA A 43 -3.20 2.31 -14.31
CA ALA A 43 -3.25 3.62 -14.98
C ALA A 43 -3.72 4.74 -14.04
N ALA A 44 -4.72 4.47 -13.19
CA ALA A 44 -5.25 5.47 -12.26
C ALA A 44 -4.24 5.92 -11.17
N ALA A 45 -3.26 5.09 -10.81
CA ALA A 45 -2.20 5.46 -9.87
C ALA A 45 -1.08 6.24 -10.56
N GLN A 46 -0.85 6.00 -11.85
CA GLN A 46 0.17 6.70 -12.64
C GLN A 46 -0.12 8.20 -12.81
N ASP A 47 -1.38 8.61 -12.65
CA ASP A 47 -1.80 10.02 -12.62
C ASP A 47 -1.16 10.81 -11.45
N TYR A 48 -0.66 10.12 -10.42
CA TYR A 48 -0.04 10.73 -9.25
C TYR A 48 1.49 10.68 -9.36
N PRO A 49 2.17 11.83 -9.54
CA PRO A 49 3.60 11.87 -9.82
C PRO A 49 4.48 11.51 -8.61
N ILE A 50 3.92 11.59 -7.40
CA ILE A 50 4.65 11.38 -6.15
C ILE A 50 4.47 9.93 -5.71
N GLN A 51 5.41 9.09 -6.11
CA GLN A 51 5.43 7.66 -5.80
C GLN A 51 6.25 7.37 -4.55
N GLY A 52 5.88 6.30 -3.86
CA GLY A 52 6.61 5.76 -2.73
C GLY A 52 6.31 4.28 -2.56
N PHE A 53 6.80 3.70 -1.49
CA PHE A 53 6.61 2.28 -1.18
C PHE A 53 6.68 2.08 0.33
N ASP A 54 6.24 0.93 0.80
CA ASP A 54 6.37 0.54 2.19
C ASP A 54 6.92 -0.87 2.35
N VAL A 55 7.68 -1.09 3.42
CA VAL A 55 8.38 -2.36 3.66
C VAL A 55 8.47 -2.70 5.14
N SER A 56 8.66 -3.99 5.40
CA SER A 56 8.91 -4.58 6.72
C SER A 56 10.06 -5.58 6.63
N HIS A 57 10.29 -6.35 7.69
CA HIS A 57 11.20 -7.50 7.63
C HIS A 57 10.82 -8.55 6.57
N HIS A 58 9.57 -8.59 6.09
CA HIS A 58 9.15 -9.52 5.04
C HIS A 58 9.84 -9.27 3.70
N GLN A 59 10.32 -8.05 3.46
CA GLN A 59 11.08 -7.71 2.25
C GLN A 59 12.55 -8.17 2.29
N GLY A 60 12.99 -8.78 3.40
CA GLY A 60 14.33 -9.35 3.52
C GLY A 60 15.45 -8.29 3.50
N GLU A 61 16.56 -8.63 2.85
CA GLU A 61 17.67 -7.71 2.64
C GLU A 61 17.38 -6.78 1.45
N ILE A 62 17.39 -5.48 1.71
CA ILE A 62 17.13 -4.46 0.69
C ILE A 62 18.46 -3.86 0.21
N GLN A 63 18.69 -3.94 -1.09
CA GLN A 63 19.85 -3.32 -1.74
C GLN A 63 19.56 -1.84 -2.00
N TRP A 64 19.51 -1.03 -0.93
CA TRP A 64 19.14 0.39 -0.96
C TRP A 64 19.89 1.23 -2.00
N HIS A 65 21.13 0.87 -2.33
CA HIS A 65 21.92 1.54 -3.37
C HIS A 65 21.37 1.42 -4.79
N LYS A 66 20.45 0.46 -5.04
CA LYS A 66 19.80 0.25 -6.34
C LYS A 66 18.45 0.97 -6.45
N ILE A 67 17.97 1.58 -5.37
CA ILE A 67 16.69 2.26 -5.32
C ILE A 67 16.94 3.77 -5.42
N SER A 68 16.30 4.44 -6.38
CA SER A 68 16.47 5.88 -6.60
C SER A 68 15.45 6.69 -5.79
N PRO A 69 15.89 7.63 -4.94
CA PRO A 69 14.99 8.57 -4.25
C PRO A 69 14.34 9.60 -5.21
N GLN A 70 14.86 9.74 -6.44
CA GLN A 70 14.21 10.54 -7.47
C GLN A 70 13.00 9.83 -8.07
N LYS A 71 13.01 8.48 -8.08
CA LYS A 71 11.88 7.67 -8.55
C LYS A 71 10.83 7.47 -7.46
N TYR A 72 11.26 7.24 -6.22
CA TYR A 72 10.39 7.07 -5.07
C TYR A 72 10.68 8.16 -4.05
N ALA A 73 9.77 9.12 -3.94
CA ALA A 73 9.92 10.31 -3.10
C ALA A 73 9.84 10.01 -1.59
N PHE A 74 9.20 8.90 -1.21
CA PHE A 74 9.04 8.51 0.18
C PHE A 74 9.08 7.00 0.38
N VAL A 75 9.42 6.58 1.61
CA VAL A 75 9.29 5.21 2.07
C VAL A 75 8.76 5.16 3.51
N TYR A 76 7.82 4.26 3.77
CA TYR A 76 7.35 3.92 5.11
C TYR A 76 7.89 2.56 5.56
N LEU A 77 8.39 2.48 6.79
CA LEU A 77 9.02 1.27 7.33
C LEU A 77 8.19 0.74 8.51
N LYS A 78 7.91 -0.57 8.55
CA LYS A 78 7.34 -1.18 9.76
C LYS A 78 8.32 -0.98 10.90
N ALA A 79 7.86 -0.39 11.99
CA ALA A 79 8.68 -0.22 13.18
C ALA A 79 8.28 -1.21 14.27
N THR A 80 6.98 -1.28 14.55
CA THR A 80 6.45 -2.00 15.69
C THR A 80 5.09 -2.60 15.37
N GLU A 81 4.67 -3.53 16.23
CA GLU A 81 3.36 -4.15 16.19
C GLU A 81 2.91 -4.45 17.61
N GLY A 82 1.66 -4.10 17.94
CA GLY A 82 1.12 -4.35 19.28
C GLY A 82 1.99 -3.79 20.40
N GLY A 83 1.99 -4.45 21.55
CA GLY A 83 2.60 -3.90 22.77
C GLY A 83 4.12 -4.11 22.91
N ASP A 84 4.71 -5.00 22.12
CA ASP A 84 6.06 -5.52 22.39
C ASP A 84 6.87 -5.89 21.15
N PHE A 85 6.24 -6.18 20.01
CA PHE A 85 6.97 -6.55 18.81
C PHE A 85 7.64 -5.34 18.17
N LYS A 86 8.93 -5.51 17.84
CA LYS A 86 9.76 -4.57 17.07
C LYS A 86 10.22 -5.25 15.79
N ASP A 87 10.03 -4.60 14.66
CA ASP A 87 10.45 -5.15 13.38
C ASP A 87 11.98 -5.25 13.32
N ARG A 88 12.48 -6.47 13.10
CA ARG A 88 13.91 -6.80 13.16
C ARG A 88 14.75 -6.06 12.10
N LYS A 89 14.13 -5.54 11.03
CA LYS A 89 14.80 -4.78 9.97
C LYS A 89 14.63 -3.27 10.10
N PHE A 90 13.77 -2.78 11.01
CA PHE A 90 13.45 -1.36 11.11
C PHE A 90 14.69 -0.46 11.23
N GLN A 91 15.53 -0.66 12.24
CA GLN A 91 16.68 0.22 12.48
C GLN A 91 17.66 0.23 11.30
N HIS A 92 17.93 -0.94 10.72
CA HIS A 92 18.80 -1.06 9.55
C HIS A 92 18.21 -0.32 8.33
N ASN A 93 16.93 -0.57 8.03
CA ASN A 93 16.24 0.07 6.91
C ASN A 93 16.10 1.57 7.11
N TRP A 94 15.83 2.03 8.34
CA TRP A 94 15.72 3.44 8.70
C TRP A 94 17.01 4.18 8.39
N LEU A 95 18.16 3.66 8.84
CA LEU A 95 19.47 4.27 8.58
C LEU A 95 19.81 4.23 7.08
N LYS A 96 19.68 3.06 6.43
CA LYS A 96 20.10 2.88 5.03
C LYS A 96 19.25 3.66 4.03
N ALA A 97 17.94 3.78 4.27
CA ALA A 97 17.07 4.61 3.45
C ALA A 97 17.45 6.10 3.58
N ARG A 98 17.69 6.57 4.81
CA ARG A 98 18.06 7.98 5.06
C ARG A 98 19.44 8.33 4.50
N GLU A 99 20.42 7.44 4.62
CA GLU A 99 21.74 7.58 3.98
C GLU A 99 21.65 7.75 2.45
N ARG A 100 20.59 7.22 1.84
CA ARG A 100 20.31 7.35 0.40
C ARG A 100 19.46 8.57 0.04
N GLY A 101 19.09 9.40 1.01
CA GLY A 101 18.31 10.61 0.80
C GLY A 101 16.80 10.38 0.64
N PHE A 102 16.27 9.23 1.05
CA PHE A 102 14.82 9.03 1.10
C PHE A 102 14.20 9.86 2.23
N LEU A 103 12.99 10.38 2.00
CA LEU A 103 12.11 10.82 3.07
C LEU A 103 11.50 9.57 3.71
N VAL A 104 11.78 9.36 5.00
CA VAL A 104 11.45 8.12 5.70
C VAL A 104 10.40 8.37 6.77
N GLY A 105 9.37 7.53 6.77
CA GLY A 105 8.37 7.41 7.83
C GLY A 105 8.39 6.03 8.46
N ALA A 106 7.71 5.90 9.60
CA ALA A 106 7.54 4.64 10.30
C ALA A 106 6.05 4.35 10.52
N TYR A 107 5.67 3.07 10.48
CA TYR A 107 4.32 2.64 10.81
C TYR A 107 4.28 1.61 11.94
N HIS A 108 3.18 1.65 12.69
CA HIS A 108 2.82 0.70 13.73
C HIS A 108 1.68 -0.20 13.25
N PHE A 109 1.87 -1.52 13.22
CA PHE A 109 0.76 -2.44 12.99
C PHE A 109 -0.08 -2.57 14.27
N TYR A 110 -1.29 -2.02 14.25
CA TYR A 110 -2.13 -1.95 15.44
C TYR A 110 -2.79 -3.30 15.74
N ARG A 111 -2.71 -3.74 16.99
CA ARG A 111 -3.42 -4.92 17.49
C ARG A 111 -4.70 -4.46 18.21
N LEU A 112 -5.85 -4.82 17.62
CA LEU A 112 -7.17 -4.34 18.05
C LEU A 112 -7.55 -4.72 19.49
N CYS A 113 -6.91 -5.75 20.04
CA CYS A 113 -7.15 -6.32 21.37
C CYS A 113 -6.11 -5.86 22.42
N ARG A 114 -5.41 -4.75 22.17
CA ARG A 114 -4.35 -4.23 23.04
C ARG A 114 -4.57 -2.75 23.32
N ASP A 115 -4.14 -2.31 24.50
CA ASP A 115 -4.30 -0.92 24.93
C ASP A 115 -3.46 0.03 24.07
N GLY A 116 -4.06 1.17 23.70
CA GLY A 116 -3.44 2.19 22.87
C GLY A 116 -2.19 2.79 23.51
N THR A 117 -2.17 2.95 24.83
CA THR A 117 -1.00 3.46 25.58
C THR A 117 0.21 2.56 25.38
N ILE A 118 0.05 1.24 25.57
CA ILE A 118 1.14 0.26 25.44
C ILE A 118 1.67 0.24 24.00
N GLN A 119 0.77 0.34 23.02
CA GLN A 119 1.13 0.38 21.61
C GLN A 119 1.89 1.68 21.25
N ALA A 120 1.45 2.82 21.79
CA ALA A 120 2.14 4.10 21.64
C ALA A 120 3.55 4.06 22.24
N GLU A 121 3.69 3.53 23.47
CA GLU A 121 4.97 3.37 24.16
C GLU A 121 5.94 2.51 23.36
N ASN A 122 5.48 1.39 22.81
CA ASN A 122 6.31 0.52 21.96
C ASN A 122 6.82 1.28 20.72
N PHE A 123 5.94 2.01 20.03
CA PHE A 123 6.32 2.78 18.85
C PHE A 123 7.29 3.92 19.20
N ILE A 124 7.00 4.70 20.24
CA ILE A 124 7.83 5.81 20.72
C ILE A 124 9.21 5.33 21.16
N ALA A 125 9.29 4.20 21.86
CA ALA A 125 10.55 3.61 22.29
C ALA A 125 11.41 3.06 21.13
N THR A 126 10.83 2.91 19.94
CA THR A 126 11.49 2.28 18.78
C THR A 126 11.86 3.29 17.71
N VAL A 127 10.99 4.27 17.44
CA VAL A 127 11.13 5.20 16.31
C VAL A 127 11.81 6.50 16.78
N PRO A 128 12.96 6.89 16.18
CA PRO A 128 13.63 8.13 16.58
C PRO A 128 12.79 9.37 16.24
N LYS A 129 12.63 10.31 17.19
CA LYS A 129 12.07 11.64 16.92
C LYS A 129 13.05 12.45 16.07
N LYS A 130 12.75 12.58 14.77
CA LYS A 130 13.53 13.36 13.80
C LYS A 130 12.62 14.35 13.09
N THR A 131 13.04 15.61 13.03
CA THR A 131 12.26 16.71 12.43
C THR A 131 12.01 16.51 10.94
N ASP A 132 12.95 15.86 10.25
CA ASP A 132 12.90 15.56 8.82
C ASP A 132 12.30 14.17 8.49
N SER A 133 11.78 13.44 9.49
CA SER A 133 11.00 12.23 9.23
C SER A 133 9.55 12.54 8.87
N LEU A 134 8.94 11.68 8.07
CA LEU A 134 7.52 11.74 7.75
C LEU A 134 6.66 11.48 9.00
N PRO A 135 5.39 11.94 9.03
CA PRO A 135 4.49 11.71 10.16
C PRO A 135 4.31 10.22 10.45
N PRO A 136 4.11 9.84 11.74
CA PRO A 136 3.92 8.44 12.10
C PRO A 136 2.61 7.89 11.53
N VAL A 137 2.61 6.62 11.15
CA VAL A 137 1.42 5.93 10.65
C VAL A 137 0.94 4.90 11.67
N ILE A 138 -0.36 4.88 11.94
CA ILE A 138 -1.04 3.79 12.63
C ILE A 138 -1.74 2.95 11.57
N ASP A 139 -1.29 1.71 11.40
CA ASP A 139 -1.84 0.73 10.47
C ASP A 139 -2.98 -0.03 11.14
N LEU A 140 -4.21 0.29 10.70
CA LEU A 140 -5.47 -0.19 11.23
C LEU A 140 -6.11 -1.18 10.25
N GLU A 141 -5.86 -2.46 10.50
CA GLU A 141 -6.44 -3.56 9.72
C GLU A 141 -7.42 -4.39 10.55
N TYR A 142 -8.31 -5.09 9.84
CA TYR A 142 -9.22 -6.04 10.45
C TYR A 142 -8.45 -7.26 10.94
N ASP A 143 -8.69 -7.65 12.20
CA ASP A 143 -8.15 -8.86 12.81
C ASP A 143 -9.30 -9.64 13.45
N SER A 144 -9.67 -10.78 12.87
CA SER A 144 -10.81 -11.59 13.32
C SER A 144 -10.65 -12.09 14.77
N ASN A 145 -9.40 -12.24 15.24
CA ASN A 145 -9.13 -12.75 16.58
C ASN A 145 -9.26 -11.65 17.65
N CYS A 146 -9.18 -10.38 17.24
CA CYS A 146 -9.10 -9.25 18.16
C CYS A 146 -10.24 -8.24 17.99
N ILE A 147 -10.99 -8.26 16.88
CA ILE A 147 -12.06 -7.29 16.59
C ILE A 147 -13.18 -7.28 17.64
N ASN A 148 -13.42 -8.40 18.32
CA ASN A 148 -14.48 -8.53 19.33
C ASN A 148 -14.00 -8.31 20.77
N THR A 149 -12.72 -7.99 20.99
CA THR A 149 -12.17 -7.77 22.34
C THR A 149 -12.73 -6.50 22.98
N TYR A 150 -12.92 -5.45 22.19
CA TYR A 150 -13.52 -4.19 22.64
C TYR A 150 -14.84 -3.95 21.90
N SER A 151 -15.75 -3.21 22.53
CA SER A 151 -16.83 -2.56 21.78
C SER A 151 -16.25 -1.58 20.75
N LYS A 152 -17.04 -1.20 19.75
CA LYS A 152 -16.60 -0.19 18.76
C LYS A 152 -16.13 1.11 19.42
N GLU A 153 -16.87 1.60 20.42
CA GLU A 153 -16.53 2.83 21.15
C GLU A 153 -15.22 2.69 21.94
N GLN A 154 -15.05 1.56 22.64
CA GLN A 154 -13.81 1.25 23.35
C GLN A 154 -12.61 1.16 22.40
N LEU A 155 -12.78 0.52 21.23
CA LEU A 155 -11.73 0.42 20.23
C LEU A 155 -11.35 1.81 19.69
N LEU A 156 -12.34 2.65 19.35
CA LEU A 156 -12.11 4.03 18.91
C LEU A 156 -11.36 4.84 19.98
N HIS A 157 -11.72 4.66 21.25
CA HIS A 157 -11.03 5.30 22.36
C HIS A 157 -9.56 4.85 22.48
N GLN A 158 -9.28 3.55 22.34
CA GLN A 158 -7.89 3.05 22.36
C GLN A 158 -7.07 3.58 21.17
N ILE A 159 -7.67 3.66 19.98
CA ILE A 159 -7.03 4.27 18.80
C ILE A 159 -6.74 5.75 19.05
N GLN A 160 -7.67 6.50 19.66
CA GLN A 160 -7.49 7.91 20.01
C GLN A 160 -6.32 8.11 20.98
N ILE A 161 -6.21 7.26 22.01
CA ILE A 161 -5.09 7.29 22.97
C ILE A 161 -3.75 7.18 22.23
N MET A 162 -3.61 6.20 21.34
CA MET A 162 -2.37 6.03 20.59
C MET A 162 -2.13 7.23 19.65
N HIS A 163 -3.15 7.66 18.92
CA HIS A 163 -3.07 8.81 18.03
C HIS A 163 -2.54 10.05 18.76
N ASP A 164 -3.13 10.39 19.91
CA ASP A 164 -2.77 11.61 20.65
C ASP A 164 -1.38 11.52 21.27
N ALA A 165 -1.01 10.35 21.78
CA ALA A 165 0.34 10.11 22.29
C ALA A 165 1.40 10.27 21.18
N LEU A 166 1.13 9.77 19.97
CA LEU A 166 2.03 9.95 18.82
C LEU A 166 2.07 11.41 18.37
N TYR A 167 0.92 12.10 18.29
CA TYR A 167 0.86 13.51 17.95
C TYR A 167 1.67 14.35 18.93
N GLN A 168 1.46 14.15 20.22
CA GLN A 168 2.18 14.86 21.29
C GLN A 168 3.69 14.58 21.25
N HIS A 169 4.09 13.33 21.02
CA HIS A 169 5.51 12.98 20.99
C HIS A 169 6.22 13.51 19.75
N TYR A 170 5.66 13.30 18.56
CA TYR A 170 6.32 13.60 17.28
C TYR A 170 6.03 15.01 16.74
N GLU A 171 5.03 15.71 17.30
CA GLU A 171 4.58 17.03 16.85
C GLU A 171 4.20 17.04 15.36
N LYS A 172 3.68 15.91 14.88
CA LYS A 172 3.25 15.68 13.51
C LYS A 172 1.93 14.92 13.55
N GLN A 173 0.98 15.33 12.71
CA GLN A 173 -0.33 14.68 12.62
C GLN A 173 -0.19 13.21 12.21
N PRO A 174 -0.55 12.23 13.08
CA PRO A 174 -0.51 10.84 12.70
C PRO A 174 -1.43 10.56 11.52
N ILE A 175 -1.04 9.60 10.70
CA ILE A 175 -1.78 9.14 9.53
C ILE A 175 -2.38 7.77 9.84
N PHE A 176 -3.63 7.54 9.45
CA PHE A 176 -4.23 6.21 9.54
C PHE A 176 -4.10 5.49 8.22
N TYR A 177 -3.33 4.41 8.21
CA TYR A 177 -3.42 3.43 7.14
C TYR A 177 -4.63 2.53 7.39
N VAL A 178 -5.45 2.32 6.36
CA VAL A 178 -6.71 1.58 6.48
C VAL A 178 -7.03 0.77 5.23
N SER A 179 -7.64 -0.40 5.44
CA SER A 179 -8.42 -1.06 4.40
C SER A 179 -9.83 -0.47 4.29
N LYS A 180 -10.44 -0.55 3.10
CA LYS A 180 -11.84 -0.13 2.88
C LYS A 180 -12.82 -0.79 3.87
N ALA A 181 -12.64 -2.08 4.14
CA ALA A 181 -13.50 -2.83 5.05
C ALA A 181 -13.38 -2.30 6.49
N PHE A 182 -12.15 -2.12 6.99
CA PHE A 182 -11.93 -1.62 8.35
C PHE A 182 -12.46 -0.20 8.53
N TYR A 183 -12.18 0.69 7.58
CA TYR A 183 -12.67 2.07 7.61
C TYR A 183 -14.20 2.10 7.72
N ASN A 184 -14.89 1.41 6.80
CA ASN A 184 -16.35 1.44 6.75
C ASN A 184 -17.00 0.86 8.02
N MET A 185 -16.38 -0.17 8.61
CA MET A 185 -16.88 -0.84 9.80
C MET A 185 -16.65 -0.01 11.09
N VAL A 186 -15.42 0.48 11.27
CA VAL A 186 -14.97 1.04 12.56
C VAL A 186 -14.87 2.57 12.50
N LEU A 187 -14.26 3.14 11.46
CA LEU A 187 -13.85 4.54 11.46
C LEU A 187 -14.84 5.51 10.81
N THR A 188 -15.89 5.03 10.12
CA THR A 188 -16.91 5.90 9.52
C THR A 188 -17.42 6.95 10.52
N GLU A 189 -17.43 8.22 10.08
CA GLU A 189 -17.76 9.42 10.87
C GLU A 189 -16.82 9.76 12.05
N SER A 190 -15.82 8.93 12.35
CA SER A 190 -14.79 9.19 13.37
C SER A 190 -13.50 9.74 12.74
N PHE A 191 -12.68 10.45 13.52
CA PHE A 191 -11.36 10.92 13.09
C PHE A 191 -11.37 11.72 11.76
N LYS A 192 -12.39 12.56 11.53
CA LYS A 192 -12.61 13.28 10.25
C LYS A 192 -11.44 14.17 9.80
N GLN A 193 -10.59 14.57 10.74
CA GLN A 193 -9.42 15.43 10.48
C GLN A 193 -8.11 14.63 10.33
N THR A 194 -8.13 13.33 10.64
CA THR A 194 -6.95 12.47 10.54
C THR A 194 -6.71 12.09 9.08
N PRO A 195 -5.51 12.35 8.52
CA PRO A 195 -5.20 11.96 7.14
C PRO A 195 -5.23 10.45 6.94
N LEU A 196 -5.73 10.02 5.78
CA LEU A 196 -5.90 8.60 5.46
C LEU A 196 -4.87 8.12 4.43
N TRP A 197 -4.25 6.99 4.70
CA TRP A 197 -3.54 6.19 3.71
C TRP A 197 -4.38 4.95 3.40
N VAL A 198 -4.99 4.91 2.22
CA VAL A 198 -5.98 3.87 1.91
C VAL A 198 -5.37 2.76 1.08
N ARG A 199 -5.57 1.51 1.50
CA ARG A 199 -5.32 0.33 0.65
C ARG A 199 -6.52 0.05 -0.24
N GLU A 200 -6.30 0.08 -1.55
CA GLU A 200 -7.28 -0.33 -2.57
C GLU A 200 -6.54 -0.81 -3.83
N TYR A 201 -6.81 -2.03 -4.30
CA TYR A 201 -6.08 -2.65 -5.40
C TYR A 201 -6.88 -2.73 -6.70
N GLN A 202 -8.19 -2.52 -6.63
CA GLN A 202 -9.08 -2.69 -7.78
C GLN A 202 -9.38 -1.38 -8.51
N GLY A 203 -9.12 -0.23 -7.89
CA GLY A 203 -9.40 1.08 -8.45
C GLY A 203 -8.99 2.22 -7.53
N LYS A 204 -9.47 3.44 -7.81
CA LYS A 204 -9.24 4.57 -6.91
C LYS A 204 -9.90 4.32 -5.54
N PRO A 205 -9.31 4.77 -4.42
CA PRO A 205 -9.92 4.63 -3.11
C PRO A 205 -11.35 5.17 -3.05
N GLN A 206 -12.28 4.35 -2.57
CA GLN A 206 -13.68 4.70 -2.39
C GLN A 206 -14.15 4.22 -1.01
N LEU A 207 -14.19 5.15 -0.06
CA LEU A 207 -14.63 4.93 1.31
C LEU A 207 -16.06 5.47 1.51
N ALA A 208 -16.78 4.94 2.50
CA ALA A 208 -18.07 5.50 2.91
C ALA A 208 -17.90 6.97 3.32
N GLY A 209 -18.83 7.84 2.91
CA GLY A 209 -18.72 9.30 3.14
C GLY A 209 -17.69 10.02 2.26
N GLN A 210 -16.96 9.29 1.40
CA GLN A 210 -15.96 9.83 0.46
C GLN A 210 -14.97 10.85 1.07
N PRO A 211 -14.34 10.57 2.23
CA PRO A 211 -13.28 11.41 2.75
C PRO A 211 -12.11 11.52 1.75
N LYS A 212 -11.41 12.65 1.80
CA LYS A 212 -10.15 12.78 1.06
C LYS A 212 -9.10 11.86 1.68
N TRP A 213 -8.39 11.13 0.83
CA TRP A 213 -7.22 10.35 1.22
C TRP A 213 -5.94 11.13 0.91
N LEU A 214 -4.90 10.87 1.69
CA LEU A 214 -3.57 11.48 1.58
C LEU A 214 -2.61 10.57 0.81
N PHE A 215 -2.66 9.27 1.08
CA PHE A 215 -1.87 8.26 0.38
C PHE A 215 -2.77 7.13 -0.11
N TRP A 216 -2.33 6.45 -1.16
CA TRP A 216 -3.02 5.29 -1.71
C TRP A 216 -2.01 4.15 -1.94
N GLN A 217 -2.18 3.04 -1.22
CA GLN A 217 -1.50 1.78 -1.53
C GLN A 217 -2.28 1.08 -2.63
N HIS A 218 -1.72 1.08 -3.83
CA HIS A 218 -2.42 0.69 -5.04
C HIS A 218 -2.05 -0.71 -5.54
N THR A 219 -1.01 -1.33 -4.98
CA THR A 219 -0.66 -2.73 -5.24
C THR A 219 0.26 -3.28 -4.15
N ASN A 220 0.15 -4.58 -3.89
CA ASN A 220 1.11 -5.37 -3.10
C ASN A 220 2.01 -6.29 -3.94
N GLN A 221 1.90 -6.20 -5.28
CA GLN A 221 2.66 -7.01 -6.23
C GLN A 221 3.69 -6.17 -6.99
N GLY A 222 4.10 -5.03 -6.42
CA GLY A 222 5.10 -4.16 -7.00
C GLY A 222 6.48 -4.83 -7.05
N GLN A 223 7.29 -4.37 -7.99
CA GLN A 223 8.68 -4.79 -8.12
C GLN A 223 9.59 -3.57 -8.11
N ILE A 224 10.55 -3.57 -7.18
CA ILE A 224 11.57 -2.53 -7.06
C ILE A 224 12.94 -3.18 -7.23
N LYS A 225 13.76 -2.66 -8.15
CA LYS A 225 15.13 -3.13 -8.31
C LYS A 225 15.89 -3.01 -6.99
N GLY A 226 16.39 -4.14 -6.49
CA GLY A 226 17.08 -4.22 -5.20
C GLY A 226 16.24 -4.81 -4.07
N ILE A 227 14.98 -5.14 -4.32
CA ILE A 227 14.11 -5.92 -3.42
C ILE A 227 13.65 -7.17 -4.18
N HIS A 228 13.86 -8.35 -3.61
CA HIS A 228 13.58 -9.62 -4.28
C HIS A 228 12.12 -10.07 -4.16
N SER A 229 11.48 -9.75 -3.04
CA SER A 229 10.07 -10.05 -2.80
C SER A 229 9.15 -9.00 -3.46
N PRO A 230 7.85 -9.30 -3.57
CA PRO A 230 6.84 -8.28 -3.84
C PRO A 230 6.91 -7.11 -2.85
N VAL A 231 6.56 -5.92 -3.35
CA VAL A 231 6.60 -4.66 -2.61
C VAL A 231 5.27 -3.93 -2.74
N ASP A 232 4.83 -3.35 -1.62
CA ASP A 232 3.68 -2.48 -1.58
C ASP A 232 4.03 -1.10 -2.17
N LEU A 233 3.32 -0.70 -3.23
CA LEU A 233 3.56 0.57 -3.91
C LEU A 233 2.45 1.57 -3.60
N ASN A 234 2.90 2.82 -3.40
CA ASN A 234 2.08 3.90 -2.89
C ASN A 234 2.20 5.14 -3.75
N VAL A 235 1.14 5.94 -3.75
CA VAL A 235 1.16 7.30 -4.27
C VAL A 235 0.61 8.29 -3.26
N PHE A 236 1.12 9.51 -3.29
CA PHE A 236 0.57 10.64 -2.55
C PHE A 236 -0.53 11.34 -3.37
N TYR A 237 -1.59 11.80 -2.71
CA TYR A 237 -2.66 12.56 -3.33
C TYR A 237 -2.20 13.96 -3.72
N GLY A 238 -2.03 14.18 -5.02
CA GLY A 238 -1.77 15.49 -5.59
C GLY A 238 -0.46 15.58 -6.36
N ASN A 239 -0.11 16.81 -6.73
CA ASN A 239 1.09 17.12 -7.50
C ASN A 239 2.29 17.52 -6.62
N SER A 240 3.42 17.81 -7.27
CA SER A 240 4.66 18.24 -6.60
C SER A 240 4.48 19.44 -5.67
N LYS A 241 3.65 20.43 -6.01
CA LYS A 241 3.41 21.59 -5.13
C LYS A 241 2.67 21.20 -3.85
N GLN A 242 1.69 20.31 -3.97
CA GLN A 242 0.95 19.80 -2.81
C GLN A 242 1.83 18.91 -1.93
N TRP A 243 2.73 18.13 -2.52
CA TRP A 243 3.75 17.38 -1.78
C TRP A 243 4.68 18.30 -0.98
N GLN A 244 5.22 19.34 -1.62
CA GLN A 244 6.07 20.32 -0.93
C GLN A 244 5.33 21.01 0.22
N ARG A 245 4.04 21.31 0.02
CA ARG A 245 3.20 21.87 1.08
C ARG A 245 3.02 20.90 2.24
N PHE A 246 2.71 19.64 1.96
CA PHE A 246 2.61 18.58 2.97
C PHE A 246 3.90 18.44 3.80
N LEU A 247 5.07 18.47 3.15
CA LEU A 247 6.35 18.44 3.85
C LEU A 247 6.54 19.66 4.76
N THR A 248 6.26 20.86 4.23
CA THR A 248 6.41 22.12 4.97
C THR A 248 5.46 22.19 6.17
N ASP A 249 4.20 21.78 6.00
CA ASP A 249 3.20 21.73 7.08
C ASP A 249 3.59 20.74 8.19
N ASN A 250 4.46 19.77 7.89
CA ASN A 250 5.04 18.84 8.85
C ASN A 250 6.46 19.22 9.30
N ALA A 251 6.89 20.46 9.07
CA ALA A 251 8.24 20.98 9.38
C ALA A 251 9.39 20.16 8.76
N ILE A 252 9.12 19.44 7.67
CA ILE A 252 10.13 18.73 6.89
C ILE A 252 10.63 19.71 5.84
N GLN A 253 11.86 20.16 6.01
CA GLN A 253 12.50 21.01 5.02
C GLN A 253 12.79 20.15 3.78
N PRO A 254 12.16 20.42 2.63
CA PRO A 254 12.63 19.81 1.40
C PRO A 254 14.09 20.23 1.23
N ALA A 255 14.98 19.26 1.00
CA ALA A 255 16.37 19.57 0.65
C ALA A 255 16.31 20.66 -0.41
N ARG A 256 16.93 21.82 -0.10
CA ARG A 256 17.00 22.97 -0.99
C ARG A 256 17.40 22.41 -2.35
N LEU A 257 16.46 22.36 -3.29
CA LEU A 257 16.83 22.39 -4.68
C LEU A 257 17.47 23.75 -4.81
N GLU A 258 18.79 23.81 -4.60
CA GLU A 258 19.58 24.94 -5.07
C GLU A 258 19.20 25.06 -6.54
N LEU A 259 18.38 26.06 -6.80
CA LEU A 259 18.06 26.52 -8.13
C LEU A 259 19.41 26.74 -8.79
N SER A 260 19.80 25.83 -9.68
CA SER A 260 20.77 26.09 -10.74
C SER A 260 20.21 27.09 -11.77
N GLN A 261 19.35 28.01 -11.34
CA GLN A 261 19.15 29.30 -11.98
C GLN A 261 20.25 30.27 -11.52
N LYS A 262 21.51 29.88 -11.72
CA LYS A 262 22.67 30.79 -11.73
C LYS A 262 23.73 30.25 -12.70
N LYS A 263 23.41 30.34 -13.99
CA LYS A 263 24.20 30.90 -15.10
C LYS A 263 23.81 30.25 -16.42
#